data_AF-A0AAU3D622-F1
#
_entry.id   AF-A0AAU3D622-F1
#
_cell.length_a   1.000
_cell.length_b   1.000
_cell.length_c   1.000
_cell.angle_alpha   90.00
_cell.angle_beta   90.00
_cell.angle_gamma   90.00
#
_symmetry.space_group_name_H-M   'P 1'
#
loop_
_entity.id
_entity.type
_entity.pdbx_description
1 polymer ?
#
loop_
_entity_poly.entity_id
_entity_poly.type
_entity_poly.pdbx_seq_one_letter_code
_entity_poly.pdbx_strand_id
1 'polypeptide(L)'
;MTVPTAFPLPFQASRSALYATPRTLRELEMIECSAHLRAKPGWFDKMNDPGIVARWTSEAMAQGLTEAQIRFVLAELARYAELRDARTGIEVSAVDGVWQSDTLIDDGLRSRLRKAVRVLEEVPEEKKDWHPGSDGQVLDLVHPSLFCLVRGVSGGPERAWENPTPHYWKHEFSETFQWLPTDVEIGADGEVAFRSYVNNVHPEDHRELAAVLPDLFGRMRPLLENVLTDLRHPRPLRIKINPYGWYDSEPEYPEEDDFSDKAAYEEAVQAHDEAMDDWYQNRQPVIPDAPEYAPPALPDGYAPVDLRGRRLQVIVKLATIHLTPEKPEYAGGSWHVEGMLNERIVSTGIYYWDSENITDSRLSFRTALDDPDYEQNDNEGVREVYGLEDEDELNQLLGSASTPAGRCLAFPNVYQHRVGSFRLADPARPGHRKILAFFLVDPERTIVSTSDIPPQQPWSDTSTMTLEQAEEYREQLMRERKFFVDEHNEQLYEREFSLCEH
;
A
#
# COMPACT_ATOMS: atom_id res chain seq x y z
N MET A 1 -1.14 -0.78 28.92
CA MET A 1 -0.21 -0.80 27.78
C MET A 1 -0.64 -1.93 26.87
N THR A 2 -1.28 -1.61 25.74
CA THR A 2 -1.65 -2.59 24.72
C THR A 2 -0.39 -3.03 23.98
N VAL A 3 -0.17 -4.35 23.89
CA VAL A 3 0.93 -4.94 23.11
C VAL A 3 0.85 -4.44 21.66
N PRO A 4 1.95 -3.98 21.03
CA PRO A 4 1.96 -3.67 19.60
C PRO A 4 1.48 -4.89 18.80
N THR A 5 0.59 -4.70 17.83
CA THR A 5 0.20 -5.81 16.94
C THR A 5 1.41 -6.19 16.08
N ALA A 6 1.65 -7.48 15.82
CA ALA A 6 2.81 -7.89 15.01
C ALA A 6 2.73 -7.40 13.56
N PHE A 7 1.53 -7.02 13.11
CA PHE A 7 1.26 -6.41 11.82
C PHE A 7 0.43 -5.13 12.04
N PRO A 8 0.87 -3.97 11.55
CA PRO A 8 0.09 -2.74 11.62
C PRO A 8 -1.12 -2.81 10.68
N LEU A 9 -2.21 -2.14 11.07
CA LEU A 9 -3.41 -1.96 10.26
C LEU A 9 -3.59 -0.46 10.01
N PRO A 10 -4.16 -0.04 8.87
CA PRO A 10 -4.40 1.38 8.60
C PRO A 10 -5.45 2.00 9.54
N PHE A 11 -6.23 1.19 10.26
CA PHE A 11 -7.41 1.60 11.05
C PHE A 11 -7.11 1.80 12.55
N GLN A 12 -6.00 2.47 12.88
CA GLN A 12 -5.55 2.67 14.26
C GLN A 12 -4.91 4.05 14.48
N ALA A 13 -5.46 5.09 13.84
CA ALA A 13 -4.98 6.47 13.73
C ALA A 13 -4.33 7.13 14.96
N SER A 14 -4.71 6.74 16.17
CA SER A 14 -4.22 7.37 17.41
C SER A 14 -2.86 6.84 17.90
N ARG A 15 -2.22 5.91 17.20
CA ARG A 15 -0.86 5.46 17.53
C ARG A 15 0.13 6.13 16.58
N SER A 16 0.91 7.11 17.06
CA SER A 16 2.07 7.68 16.33
C SER A 16 2.99 6.57 15.75
N ALA A 17 3.04 5.41 16.42
CA ALA A 17 3.71 4.20 15.97
C ALA A 17 3.26 3.60 14.61
N LEU A 18 2.23 4.14 13.93
CA LEU A 18 1.78 3.68 12.61
C LEU A 18 2.17 4.60 11.47
N TYR A 19 2.56 5.83 11.79
CA TYR A 19 2.93 6.78 10.78
C TYR A 19 4.38 6.54 10.32
N ALA A 20 4.63 6.81 9.04
CA ALA A 20 5.98 6.74 8.53
C ALA A 20 6.74 8.03 8.92
N THR A 21 7.97 7.90 9.40
CA THR A 21 8.84 9.07 9.55
C THR A 21 9.02 9.75 8.18
N PRO A 22 8.83 11.08 8.07
CA PRO A 22 9.06 11.81 6.84
C PRO A 22 10.42 11.52 6.21
N ARG A 23 10.44 11.26 4.90
CA ARG A 23 11.67 11.13 4.13
C ARG A 23 12.08 12.49 3.60
N THR A 24 13.39 12.76 3.57
CA THR A 24 13.90 13.97 2.92
C THR A 24 13.62 13.94 1.41
N LEU A 25 13.50 15.10 0.77
CA LEU A 25 13.36 15.21 -0.68
C LEU A 25 14.49 14.48 -1.42
N ARG A 26 15.74 14.60 -0.94
CA ARG A 26 16.89 13.87 -1.48
C ARG A 26 16.75 12.36 -1.38
N GLU A 27 16.19 11.85 -0.29
CA GLU A 27 15.91 10.42 -0.17
C GLU A 27 14.82 9.99 -1.16
N LEU A 28 13.78 10.80 -1.39
CA LEU A 28 12.74 10.51 -2.38
C LEU A 28 13.30 10.48 -3.81
N GLU A 29 14.20 11.39 -4.17
CA GLU A 29 14.90 11.40 -5.47
C GLU A 29 15.74 10.12 -5.67
N MET A 30 16.44 9.67 -4.62
CA MET A 30 17.18 8.39 -4.65
C MET A 30 16.25 7.19 -4.85
N ILE A 31 15.11 7.18 -4.15
CA ILE A 31 14.09 6.13 -4.29
C ILE A 31 13.53 6.12 -5.70
N GLU A 32 13.22 7.28 -6.27
CA GLU A 32 12.71 7.41 -7.64
C GLU A 32 13.74 6.93 -8.67
N CYS A 33 15.01 7.31 -8.52
CA CYS A 33 16.09 6.80 -9.37
C CYS A 33 16.16 5.25 -9.30
N SER A 34 16.17 4.69 -8.09
CA SER A 34 16.17 3.24 -7.86
C SER A 34 14.95 2.56 -8.51
N ALA A 35 13.75 3.14 -8.35
CA ALA A 35 12.51 2.66 -8.94
C ALA A 35 12.57 2.63 -10.47
N HIS A 36 13.07 3.70 -11.09
CA HIS A 36 13.25 3.79 -12.54
C HIS A 36 14.22 2.74 -13.09
N LEU A 37 15.30 2.42 -12.35
CA LEU A 37 16.23 1.36 -12.72
C LEU A 37 15.60 -0.01 -12.59
N ARG A 38 14.89 -0.29 -11.49
CA ARG A 38 14.24 -1.58 -11.20
C ARG A 38 13.00 -1.85 -12.05
N ALA A 39 12.37 -0.82 -12.60
CA ALA A 39 11.29 -0.97 -13.57
C ALA A 39 11.75 -1.52 -14.93
N LYS A 40 13.05 -1.46 -15.25
CA LYS A 40 13.59 -1.96 -16.53
C LYS A 40 13.64 -3.50 -16.52
N PRO A 41 13.16 -4.19 -17.58
CA PRO A 41 13.28 -5.65 -17.66
C PRO A 41 14.74 -6.12 -17.53
N GLY A 42 14.99 -7.13 -16.69
CA GLY A 42 16.33 -7.70 -16.48
C GLY A 42 17.32 -6.73 -15.83
N TRP A 43 16.86 -5.75 -15.06
CA TRP A 43 17.72 -4.77 -14.37
C TRP A 43 18.80 -5.43 -13.50
N PHE A 44 18.48 -6.56 -12.86
CA PHE A 44 19.36 -7.33 -11.98
C PHE A 44 20.56 -7.96 -12.71
N ASP A 45 20.44 -8.25 -14.01
CA ASP A 45 21.57 -8.68 -14.83
C ASP A 45 22.34 -7.46 -15.35
N LYS A 46 21.60 -6.43 -15.79
CA LYS A 46 22.13 -5.19 -16.38
C LYS A 46 23.01 -4.39 -15.42
N MET A 47 22.75 -4.46 -14.11
CA MET A 47 23.58 -3.80 -13.11
C MET A 47 25.01 -4.35 -13.03
N ASN A 48 25.28 -5.52 -13.62
CA ASN A 48 26.62 -6.10 -13.71
C ASN A 48 27.39 -5.69 -14.97
N ASP A 49 26.76 -4.99 -15.92
CA ASP A 49 27.40 -4.48 -17.13
C ASP A 49 27.98 -3.08 -16.88
N PRO A 50 29.31 -2.90 -16.92
CA PRO A 50 29.94 -1.60 -16.64
C PRO A 50 29.51 -0.48 -17.59
N GLY A 51 29.22 -0.80 -18.86
CA GLY A 51 28.76 0.17 -19.86
C GLY A 51 27.30 0.58 -19.66
N ILE A 52 26.47 -0.31 -19.09
CA ILE A 52 25.12 0.05 -18.66
C ILE A 52 25.18 0.91 -17.41
N VAL A 53 25.96 0.51 -16.40
CA VAL A 53 26.11 1.26 -15.15
C VAL A 53 26.64 2.66 -15.42
N ALA A 54 27.66 2.81 -16.27
CA ALA A 54 28.19 4.13 -16.65
C ALA A 54 27.11 5.04 -17.29
N ARG A 55 26.21 4.47 -18.09
CA ARG A 55 25.08 5.22 -18.67
C ARG A 55 24.06 5.60 -17.59
N TRP A 56 23.68 4.69 -16.70
CA TRP A 56 22.78 4.99 -15.59
C TRP A 56 23.35 6.07 -14.68
N THR A 57 24.64 6.02 -14.35
CA THR A 57 25.33 7.07 -13.61
C THR A 57 25.25 8.42 -14.34
N SER A 58 25.55 8.45 -15.63
CA SER A 58 25.49 9.70 -16.42
C SER A 58 24.08 10.28 -16.48
N GLU A 59 23.07 9.43 -16.65
CA GLU A 59 21.65 9.82 -16.66
C GLU A 59 21.22 10.38 -15.28
N ALA A 60 21.59 9.72 -14.19
CA ALA A 60 21.25 10.15 -12.84
C ALA A 60 21.94 11.47 -12.46
N MET A 61 23.21 11.66 -12.83
CA MET A 61 23.91 12.94 -12.64
C MET A 61 23.23 14.09 -13.41
N ALA A 62 22.78 13.82 -14.63
CA ALA A 62 22.06 14.81 -15.44
C ALA A 62 20.68 15.18 -14.85
N GLN A 63 20.13 14.32 -13.98
CA GLN A 63 18.89 14.55 -13.23
C GLN A 63 19.12 15.23 -11.87
N GLY A 64 20.37 15.56 -11.52
CA GLY A 64 20.70 16.32 -10.32
C GLY A 64 21.22 15.50 -9.14
N LEU A 65 21.32 14.17 -9.26
CA LEU A 65 21.85 13.35 -8.17
C LEU A 65 23.37 13.51 -8.03
N THR A 66 23.84 13.51 -6.78
CA THR A 66 25.27 13.54 -6.44
C THR A 66 25.94 12.18 -6.70
N GLU A 67 27.27 12.17 -6.77
CA GLU A 67 28.02 10.91 -6.90
C GLU A 67 27.77 9.97 -5.70
N ALA A 68 27.62 10.51 -4.49
CA ALA A 68 27.36 9.73 -3.29
C ALA A 68 25.97 9.09 -3.34
N GLN A 69 24.93 9.84 -3.72
CA GLN A 69 23.58 9.33 -3.92
C GLN A 69 23.54 8.21 -4.97
N ILE A 70 24.20 8.41 -6.11
CA ILE A 70 24.26 7.40 -7.17
C ILE A 70 24.96 6.14 -6.69
N ARG A 71 26.08 6.29 -5.97
CA ARG A 71 26.82 5.17 -5.38
C ARG A 71 25.95 4.39 -4.40
N PHE A 72 25.18 5.08 -3.56
CA PHE A 72 24.22 4.47 -2.66
C PHE A 72 23.15 3.69 -3.44
N VAL A 73 22.51 4.31 -4.44
CA VAL A 73 21.48 3.66 -5.26
C VAL A 73 22.02 2.40 -5.92
N LEU A 74 23.19 2.46 -6.56
CA LEU A 74 23.80 1.32 -7.23
C LEU A 74 24.19 0.19 -6.25
N ALA A 75 24.68 0.53 -5.06
CA ALA A 75 24.96 -0.46 -4.02
C ALA A 75 23.65 -1.10 -3.50
N GLU A 76 22.59 -0.32 -3.34
CA GLU A 76 21.28 -0.82 -2.94
C GLU A 76 20.65 -1.74 -4.01
N LEU A 77 20.89 -1.48 -5.30
CA LEU A 77 20.47 -2.39 -6.38
C LEU A 77 21.02 -3.81 -6.19
N ALA A 78 22.27 -3.94 -5.73
CA ALA A 78 22.86 -5.25 -5.45
C ALA A 78 22.08 -5.98 -4.36
N ARG A 79 21.66 -5.28 -3.31
CA ARG A 79 20.82 -5.85 -2.25
C ARG A 79 19.47 -6.33 -2.78
N TYR A 80 18.80 -5.55 -3.64
CA TYR A 80 17.54 -6.01 -4.25
C TYR A 80 17.74 -7.24 -5.14
N ALA A 81 18.89 -7.34 -5.82
CA ALA A 81 19.19 -8.49 -6.66
C ALA A 81 19.39 -9.76 -5.80
N GLU A 82 19.96 -9.62 -4.60
CA GLU A 82 20.06 -10.73 -3.62
C GLU A 82 18.71 -11.16 -3.04
N LEU A 83 17.75 -10.22 -2.90
CA LEU A 83 16.40 -10.52 -2.42
C LEU A 83 15.57 -11.30 -3.45
N ARG A 84 15.96 -11.29 -4.72
CA ARG A 84 15.22 -11.92 -5.79
C ARG A 84 15.30 -13.44 -5.73
N ASP A 85 14.16 -14.11 -5.70
CA ASP A 85 14.09 -15.57 -5.88
C ASP A 85 14.03 -15.90 -7.38
N ALA A 86 15.15 -16.39 -7.91
CA ALA A 86 15.25 -16.74 -9.32
C ALA A 86 14.33 -17.88 -9.78
N ARG A 87 13.92 -18.77 -8.86
CA ARG A 87 13.04 -19.90 -9.18
C ARG A 87 11.60 -19.46 -9.35
N THR A 88 11.14 -18.54 -8.52
CA THR A 88 9.74 -18.05 -8.54
C THR A 88 9.58 -16.73 -9.28
N GLY A 89 10.69 -16.04 -9.57
CA GLY A 89 10.71 -14.70 -10.13
C GLY A 89 10.26 -13.62 -9.14
N ILE A 90 10.14 -13.95 -7.85
CA ILE A 90 9.74 -12.99 -6.82
C ILE A 90 10.86 -11.97 -6.59
N GLU A 91 10.52 -10.70 -6.65
CA GLU A 91 11.41 -9.57 -6.40
C GLU A 91 10.66 -8.39 -5.76
N VAL A 92 11.41 -7.45 -5.18
CA VAL A 92 10.84 -6.18 -4.73
C VAL A 92 10.48 -5.36 -5.97
N SER A 93 9.23 -4.91 -6.06
CA SER A 93 8.75 -4.04 -7.14
C SER A 93 9.43 -2.67 -7.09
N ALA A 94 9.18 -1.80 -8.08
CA ALA A 94 9.68 -0.42 -8.07
C ALA A 94 9.29 0.41 -6.81
N VAL A 95 8.37 -0.08 -5.98
CA VAL A 95 7.98 0.51 -4.69
C VAL A 95 8.47 -0.38 -3.55
N ASP A 96 9.16 0.21 -2.57
CA ASP A 96 9.63 -0.49 -1.37
C ASP A 96 8.46 -1.11 -0.61
N GLY A 97 8.64 -2.29 -0.02
CA GLY A 97 7.57 -3.02 0.70
C GLY A 97 6.51 -3.66 -0.22
N VAL A 98 6.56 -3.40 -1.52
CA VAL A 98 5.68 -4.02 -2.53
C VAL A 98 6.46 -5.07 -3.29
N TRP A 99 5.97 -6.32 -3.29
CA TRP A 99 6.61 -7.46 -3.93
C TRP A 99 5.87 -7.86 -5.20
N GLN A 100 6.58 -8.39 -6.19
CA GLN A 100 6.00 -8.79 -7.46
C GLN A 100 6.61 -10.09 -8.00
N SER A 101 5.90 -10.75 -8.92
CA SER A 101 6.44 -11.79 -9.79
C SER A 101 5.63 -11.90 -11.08
N ASP A 102 6.32 -12.07 -12.21
CA ASP A 102 5.70 -12.28 -13.53
C ASP A 102 5.61 -13.76 -13.93
N THR A 103 6.15 -14.66 -13.11
CA THR A 103 6.30 -16.10 -13.42
C THR A 103 5.65 -17.04 -12.42
N LEU A 104 4.99 -16.49 -11.39
CA LEU A 104 4.44 -17.27 -10.28
C LEU A 104 3.30 -18.19 -10.71
N ILE A 105 2.48 -17.72 -11.66
CA ILE A 105 1.35 -18.43 -12.23
C ILE A 105 1.69 -18.87 -13.66
N ASP A 106 1.89 -20.18 -13.82
CA ASP A 106 2.13 -20.79 -15.12
C ASP A 106 0.88 -20.76 -16.03
N ASP A 107 1.09 -20.96 -17.33
CA ASP A 107 0.04 -20.89 -18.34
C ASP A 107 -1.07 -21.93 -18.11
N GLY A 108 -0.74 -23.09 -17.52
CA GLY A 108 -1.71 -24.13 -17.19
C GLY A 108 -2.68 -23.65 -16.12
N LEU A 109 -2.16 -23.10 -15.03
CA LEU A 109 -2.97 -22.56 -13.94
C LEU A 109 -3.75 -21.31 -14.38
N ARG A 110 -3.14 -20.43 -15.18
CA ARG A 110 -3.83 -19.28 -15.80
C ARG A 110 -4.99 -19.71 -16.69
N SER A 111 -4.79 -20.75 -17.52
CA SER A 111 -5.85 -21.28 -18.39
C SER A 111 -6.98 -21.91 -17.59
N ARG A 112 -6.68 -22.55 -16.46
CA ARG A 112 -7.71 -23.07 -15.54
C ARG A 112 -8.55 -21.93 -14.97
N LEU A 113 -7.92 -20.86 -14.48
CA LEU A 113 -8.62 -19.67 -13.99
C LEU A 113 -9.49 -19.06 -15.09
N ARG A 114 -8.93 -18.81 -16.28
CA ARG A 114 -9.67 -18.23 -17.42
C ARG A 114 -10.91 -19.06 -17.75
N LYS A 115 -10.79 -20.40 -17.79
CA LYS A 115 -11.93 -21.29 -18.05
C LYS A 115 -12.97 -21.25 -16.92
N ALA A 116 -12.51 -21.24 -15.68
CA ALA A 116 -13.37 -21.24 -14.49
C ALA A 116 -14.19 -19.95 -14.35
N VAL A 117 -13.64 -18.81 -14.80
CA VAL A 117 -14.30 -17.50 -14.69
C VAL A 117 -15.37 -17.27 -15.77
N ARG A 118 -15.34 -18.01 -16.89
CA ARG A 118 -16.31 -17.83 -18.00
C ARG A 118 -17.77 -17.93 -17.55
N VAL A 119 -18.08 -18.77 -16.57
CA VAL A 119 -19.46 -18.94 -16.07
C VAL A 119 -19.99 -17.67 -15.37
N LEU A 120 -19.10 -16.82 -14.87
CA LEU A 120 -19.43 -15.52 -14.29
C LEU A 120 -19.48 -14.41 -15.34
N GLU A 121 -18.65 -14.48 -16.37
CA GLU A 121 -18.56 -13.44 -17.42
C GLU A 121 -19.62 -13.61 -18.53
N GLU A 122 -19.92 -14.84 -18.91
CA GLU A 122 -20.81 -15.18 -20.03
C GLU A 122 -22.27 -15.37 -19.56
N VAL A 123 -22.73 -14.44 -18.73
CA VAL A 123 -24.12 -14.35 -18.27
C VAL A 123 -24.95 -13.40 -19.17
N PRO A 124 -26.29 -13.54 -19.21
CA PRO A 124 -27.16 -12.54 -19.84
C PRO A 124 -26.85 -11.12 -19.33
N GLU A 125 -27.03 -10.10 -20.17
CA GLU A 125 -26.66 -8.71 -19.85
C GLU A 125 -27.38 -8.20 -18.59
N GLU A 126 -28.63 -8.59 -18.41
CA GLU A 126 -29.45 -8.26 -17.24
C GLU A 126 -28.96 -8.91 -15.93
N LYS A 127 -28.04 -9.87 -16.01
CA LYS A 127 -27.42 -10.54 -14.85
C LYS A 127 -25.98 -10.07 -14.60
N LYS A 128 -25.44 -9.16 -15.42
CA LYS A 128 -24.12 -8.59 -15.19
C LYS A 128 -24.15 -7.63 -14.02
N ASP A 129 -23.30 -7.89 -13.04
CA ASP A 129 -23.16 -7.06 -11.85
C ASP A 129 -22.18 -5.91 -12.11
N TRP A 130 -22.68 -4.84 -12.72
CA TRP A 130 -21.90 -3.64 -12.96
C TRP A 130 -21.71 -2.85 -11.66
N HIS A 131 -20.45 -2.55 -11.33
CA HIS A 131 -20.10 -1.85 -10.11
C HIS A 131 -20.80 -0.48 -10.03
N PRO A 132 -21.48 -0.15 -8.92
CA PRO A 132 -22.18 1.13 -8.78
C PRO A 132 -21.25 2.32 -9.01
N GLY A 133 -21.70 3.30 -9.81
CA GLY A 133 -20.93 4.51 -10.11
C GLY A 133 -19.74 4.34 -11.08
N SER A 134 -19.56 3.15 -11.66
CA SER A 134 -18.45 2.87 -12.61
C SER A 134 -18.73 3.25 -14.07
N ASP A 135 -19.89 3.86 -14.35
CA ASP A 135 -20.37 4.13 -15.72
C ASP A 135 -20.33 2.88 -16.63
N GLY A 136 -20.60 1.69 -16.08
CA GLY A 136 -20.60 0.43 -16.82
C GLY A 136 -19.22 0.01 -17.34
N GLN A 137 -18.14 0.45 -16.68
CA GLN A 137 -16.77 0.05 -17.03
C GLN A 137 -16.22 -1.04 -16.10
N VAL A 138 -16.72 -1.18 -14.88
CA VAL A 138 -16.22 -2.17 -13.91
C VAL A 138 -17.28 -3.24 -13.68
N LEU A 139 -16.96 -4.47 -14.07
CA LEU A 139 -17.79 -5.65 -13.88
C LEU A 139 -17.29 -6.43 -12.66
N ASP A 140 -18.14 -6.54 -11.65
CA ASP A 140 -17.89 -7.35 -10.46
C ASP A 140 -18.26 -8.82 -10.76
N LEU A 141 -17.29 -9.72 -10.62
CA LEU A 141 -17.51 -11.16 -10.82
C LEU A 141 -17.64 -11.89 -9.48
N VAL A 142 -16.79 -11.52 -8.53
CA VAL A 142 -16.88 -11.89 -7.12
C VAL A 142 -16.54 -10.63 -6.34
N HIS A 143 -17.53 -10.02 -5.69
CA HIS A 143 -17.31 -8.80 -4.91
C HIS A 143 -17.65 -9.03 -3.43
N PRO A 144 -16.74 -8.76 -2.48
CA PRO A 144 -16.95 -9.11 -1.08
C PRO A 144 -18.07 -8.32 -0.38
N SER A 145 -18.49 -7.17 -0.93
CA SER A 145 -19.65 -6.42 -0.42
C SER A 145 -21.00 -7.05 -0.75
N LEU A 146 -21.10 -7.86 -1.80
CA LEU A 146 -22.35 -8.56 -2.12
C LEU A 146 -22.50 -9.76 -1.17
N PHE A 147 -23.68 -9.95 -0.58
CA PHE A 147 -23.91 -10.96 0.47
C PHE A 147 -22.90 -10.88 1.64
N CYS A 148 -22.50 -9.67 2.02
CA CYS A 148 -21.70 -9.45 3.23
C CYS A 148 -22.49 -9.82 4.50
N LEU A 149 -21.82 -9.88 5.64
CA LEU A 149 -22.47 -10.05 6.94
C LEU A 149 -23.21 -8.75 7.30
N VAL A 150 -24.47 -8.85 7.68
CA VAL A 150 -25.34 -7.73 8.06
C VAL A 150 -25.94 -7.98 9.44
N ARG A 151 -25.70 -7.05 10.37
CA ARG A 151 -26.20 -7.13 11.75
C ARG A 151 -27.72 -7.20 11.77
N GLY A 152 -28.26 -8.15 12.53
CA GLY A 152 -29.71 -8.37 12.66
C GLY A 152 -30.39 -9.08 11.48
N VAL A 153 -29.66 -9.35 10.39
CA VAL A 153 -30.19 -10.03 9.20
C VAL A 153 -29.51 -11.39 9.01
N SER A 154 -28.19 -11.41 8.99
CA SER A 154 -27.39 -12.60 8.65
C SER A 154 -27.34 -13.69 9.72
N GLY A 155 -27.83 -13.42 10.94
CA GLY A 155 -27.78 -14.38 12.05
C GLY A 155 -26.36 -14.68 12.57
N GLY A 156 -25.39 -13.80 12.31
CA GLY A 156 -24.01 -14.00 12.75
C GLY A 156 -23.77 -13.76 14.25
N PRO A 157 -22.65 -14.27 14.79
CA PRO A 157 -22.35 -14.16 16.22
C PRO A 157 -22.04 -12.71 16.59
N GLU A 158 -22.45 -12.29 17.79
CA GLU A 158 -22.27 -10.90 18.28
C GLU A 158 -20.81 -10.44 18.29
N ARG A 159 -19.85 -11.36 18.36
CA ARG A 159 -18.41 -11.04 18.28
C ARG A 159 -17.99 -10.31 16.99
N ALA A 160 -18.78 -10.38 15.91
CA ALA A 160 -18.55 -9.57 14.70
C ALA A 160 -18.66 -8.06 14.96
N TRP A 161 -19.42 -7.68 16.00
CA TRP A 161 -19.77 -6.31 16.32
C TRP A 161 -19.07 -5.81 17.59
N GLU A 162 -18.15 -6.59 18.15
CA GLU A 162 -17.31 -6.21 19.28
C GLU A 162 -16.18 -5.30 18.78
N ASN A 163 -16.42 -3.99 18.79
CA ASN A 163 -15.40 -3.02 18.41
C ASN A 163 -14.21 -3.10 19.40
N PRO A 164 -13.00 -3.49 18.94
CA PRO A 164 -11.86 -3.67 19.83
C PRO A 164 -11.21 -2.34 20.25
N THR A 165 -11.84 -1.21 19.93
CA THR A 165 -11.23 0.12 19.94
C THR A 165 -12.06 1.08 20.83
N PRO A 166 -11.44 1.89 21.74
CA PRO A 166 -12.09 2.98 22.46
C PRO A 166 -13.10 3.85 21.69
N HIS A 167 -14.13 4.33 22.40
CA HIS A 167 -15.36 4.97 21.88
C HIS A 167 -15.20 6.26 21.04
N TYR A 168 -13.99 6.81 20.87
CA TYR A 168 -13.79 8.09 20.16
C TYR A 168 -13.51 7.92 18.65
N TRP A 169 -13.49 6.70 18.14
CA TRP A 169 -13.04 6.39 16.78
C TRP A 169 -14.21 6.04 15.88
N LYS A 170 -14.96 7.09 15.56
CA LYS A 170 -16.13 6.98 14.69
C LYS A 170 -15.64 6.55 13.29
N HIS A 171 -16.37 5.63 12.68
CA HIS A 171 -16.26 5.24 11.26
C HIS A 171 -15.15 4.27 10.84
N GLU A 172 -14.09 4.00 11.61
CA GLU A 172 -13.09 2.94 11.28
C GLU A 172 -13.65 1.51 11.38
N PHE A 173 -14.69 1.33 12.21
CA PHE A 173 -15.37 0.07 12.46
C PHE A 173 -16.85 0.20 12.10
N SER A 174 -17.35 -0.71 11.27
CA SER A 174 -18.77 -0.80 10.95
C SER A 174 -19.53 -1.54 12.06
N GLU A 175 -20.57 -0.92 12.60
CA GLU A 175 -21.48 -1.60 13.54
C GLU A 175 -22.55 -2.46 12.84
N THR A 176 -22.57 -2.43 11.50
CA THR A 176 -23.65 -3.02 10.69
C THR A 176 -23.14 -4.08 9.72
N PHE A 177 -21.97 -3.88 9.11
CA PHE A 177 -21.50 -4.68 7.99
C PHE A 177 -20.12 -5.30 8.25
N GLN A 178 -19.86 -6.48 7.70
CA GLN A 178 -18.52 -7.07 7.64
C GLN A 178 -18.38 -7.92 6.37
N TRP A 179 -17.27 -7.83 5.65
CA TRP A 179 -16.93 -8.82 4.63
C TRP A 179 -16.64 -10.18 5.26
N LEU A 180 -17.03 -11.27 4.59
CA LEU A 180 -16.85 -12.63 5.09
C LEU A 180 -15.60 -13.27 4.45
N PRO A 181 -14.52 -13.47 5.21
CA PRO A 181 -13.40 -14.27 4.72
C PRO A 181 -13.77 -15.76 4.60
N THR A 182 -13.01 -16.46 3.77
CA THR A 182 -12.93 -17.92 3.77
C THR A 182 -11.78 -18.38 4.67
N ASP A 183 -11.99 -19.44 5.45
CA ASP A 183 -10.94 -20.02 6.27
C ASP A 183 -10.04 -20.88 5.38
N VAL A 184 -8.73 -20.67 5.48
CA VAL A 184 -7.72 -21.35 4.67
C VAL A 184 -6.76 -22.09 5.57
N GLU A 185 -6.53 -23.37 5.30
CA GLU A 185 -5.53 -24.17 5.98
C GLU A 185 -4.30 -24.32 5.10
N ILE A 186 -3.13 -24.00 5.66
CA ILE A 186 -1.84 -24.18 5.00
C ILE A 186 -1.15 -25.38 5.65
N GLY A 187 -0.93 -26.44 4.88
CA GLY A 187 -0.18 -27.62 5.31
C GLY A 187 1.26 -27.28 5.67
N ALA A 188 1.93 -28.18 6.40
CA ALA A 188 3.35 -28.03 6.72
C ALA A 188 4.26 -28.09 5.48
N ASP A 189 3.79 -28.75 4.42
CA ASP A 189 4.37 -28.79 3.08
C ASP A 189 4.05 -27.55 2.23
N GLY A 190 3.12 -26.71 2.68
CA GLY A 190 2.65 -25.52 1.96
C GLY A 190 1.43 -25.76 1.07
N GLU A 191 0.85 -26.97 1.08
CA GLU A 191 -0.42 -27.24 0.41
C GLU A 191 -1.55 -26.36 0.99
N VAL A 192 -2.43 -25.86 0.12
CA VAL A 192 -3.47 -24.91 0.51
C VAL A 192 -4.84 -25.56 0.35
N ALA A 193 -5.65 -25.51 1.41
CA ALA A 193 -7.03 -25.98 1.37
C ALA A 193 -7.97 -24.90 1.91
N PHE A 194 -8.94 -24.47 1.10
CA PHE A 194 -10.03 -23.63 1.58
C PHE A 194 -11.01 -24.52 2.34
N ARG A 195 -11.30 -24.19 3.60
CA ARG A 195 -12.05 -25.01 4.55
C ARG A 195 -13.53 -24.64 4.64
N SER A 196 -13.90 -23.45 4.17
CA SER A 196 -15.27 -22.97 4.07
C SER A 196 -15.56 -22.46 2.65
N TYR A 197 -16.81 -22.10 2.37
CA TYR A 197 -17.17 -21.55 1.06
C TYR A 197 -16.51 -20.18 0.85
N VAL A 198 -16.34 -19.79 -0.41
CA VAL A 198 -15.93 -18.42 -0.77
C VAL A 198 -17.19 -17.62 -1.01
N ASN A 199 -17.33 -16.47 -0.35
CA ASN A 199 -18.51 -15.62 -0.53
C ASN A 199 -18.71 -15.30 -2.03
N ASN A 200 -19.95 -15.43 -2.50
CA ASN A 200 -20.37 -15.25 -3.90
C ASN A 200 -19.84 -16.29 -4.91
N VAL A 201 -19.23 -17.39 -4.45
CA VAL A 201 -18.86 -18.51 -5.31
C VAL A 201 -19.81 -19.68 -5.05
N HIS A 202 -20.70 -19.94 -6.01
CA HIS A 202 -21.63 -21.06 -5.93
C HIS A 202 -20.88 -22.40 -5.95
N PRO A 203 -21.11 -23.32 -5.00
CA PRO A 203 -20.31 -24.54 -4.86
C PRO A 203 -20.41 -25.48 -6.07
N GLU A 204 -21.56 -25.55 -6.73
CA GLU A 204 -21.78 -26.40 -7.92
C GLU A 204 -21.51 -25.66 -9.24
N ASP A 205 -22.26 -24.59 -9.51
CA ASP A 205 -22.11 -23.79 -10.75
C ASP A 205 -20.71 -23.21 -10.95
N HIS A 206 -20.03 -22.81 -9.86
CA HIS A 206 -18.68 -22.24 -9.90
C HIS A 206 -17.63 -23.21 -9.34
N ARG A 207 -17.89 -24.52 -9.35
CA ARG A 207 -16.99 -25.54 -8.78
C ARG A 207 -15.55 -25.45 -9.29
N GLU A 208 -15.36 -25.12 -10.57
CA GLU A 208 -14.02 -25.02 -11.18
C GLU A 208 -13.27 -23.80 -10.65
N LEU A 209 -13.99 -22.73 -10.32
CA LEU A 209 -13.42 -21.54 -9.67
C LEU A 209 -13.05 -21.87 -8.23
N ALA A 210 -13.96 -22.48 -7.47
CA ALA A 210 -13.69 -22.93 -6.11
C ALA A 210 -12.47 -23.87 -6.04
N ALA A 211 -12.29 -24.73 -7.05
CA ALA A 211 -11.16 -25.67 -7.12
C ALA A 211 -9.82 -25.02 -7.51
N VAL A 212 -9.81 -23.90 -8.23
CA VAL A 212 -8.56 -23.25 -8.67
C VAL A 212 -8.07 -22.16 -7.71
N LEU A 213 -8.95 -21.59 -6.89
CA LEU A 213 -8.59 -20.54 -5.92
C LEU A 213 -7.51 -20.97 -4.90
N PRO A 214 -7.56 -22.18 -4.29
CA PRO A 214 -6.50 -22.63 -3.37
C PRO A 214 -5.13 -22.73 -4.06
N ASP A 215 -5.08 -23.25 -5.29
CA ASP A 215 -3.85 -23.36 -6.08
C ASP A 215 -3.24 -21.98 -6.34
N LEU A 216 -4.06 -21.01 -6.75
CA LEU A 216 -3.64 -19.63 -7.01
C LEU A 216 -3.15 -18.94 -5.74
N PHE A 217 -3.88 -19.07 -4.63
CA PHE A 217 -3.46 -18.53 -3.35
C PHE A 217 -2.13 -19.15 -2.88
N GLY A 218 -1.97 -20.47 -3.02
CA GLY A 218 -0.73 -21.18 -2.68
C GLY A 218 0.47 -20.69 -3.48
N ARG A 219 0.28 -20.37 -4.76
CA ARG A 219 1.33 -19.74 -5.57
C ARG A 219 1.68 -18.33 -5.08
N MET A 220 0.69 -17.52 -4.69
CA MET A 220 0.88 -16.14 -4.23
C MET A 220 1.35 -16.00 -2.77
N ARG A 221 1.20 -17.04 -1.94
CA ARG A 221 1.59 -17.04 -0.52
C ARG A 221 2.99 -16.47 -0.25
N PRO A 222 4.06 -16.84 -0.99
CA PRO A 222 5.39 -16.31 -0.70
C PRO A 222 5.52 -14.79 -0.90
N LEU A 223 4.71 -14.17 -1.77
CA LEU A 223 4.65 -12.71 -1.88
C LEU A 223 4.08 -12.08 -0.61
N LEU A 224 3.00 -12.66 -0.07
CA LEU A 224 2.40 -12.21 1.18
C LEU A 224 3.36 -12.39 2.36
N GLU A 225 4.11 -13.50 2.40
CA GLU A 225 5.14 -13.75 3.42
C GLU A 225 6.24 -12.69 3.42
N ASN A 226 6.69 -12.26 2.24
CA ASN A 226 7.66 -11.19 2.12
C ASN A 226 7.10 -9.86 2.61
N VAL A 227 5.86 -9.51 2.25
CA VAL A 227 5.18 -8.30 2.77
C VAL A 227 5.06 -8.33 4.29
N LEU A 228 4.63 -9.45 4.86
CA LEU A 228 4.52 -9.60 6.32
C LEU A 228 5.89 -9.54 7.02
N THR A 229 6.95 -10.02 6.36
CA THR A 229 8.33 -9.91 6.86
C THR A 229 8.78 -8.45 6.88
N ASP A 230 8.52 -7.70 5.82
CA ASP A 230 8.83 -6.26 5.77
C ASP A 230 8.02 -5.46 6.80
N LEU A 231 6.75 -5.82 7.04
CA LEU A 231 5.92 -5.20 8.08
C LEU A 231 6.48 -5.39 9.50
N ARG A 232 7.14 -6.51 9.78
CA ARG A 232 7.82 -6.76 11.07
C ARG A 232 9.16 -6.04 11.19
N HIS A 233 9.72 -5.63 10.06
CA HIS A 233 11.04 -5.02 9.96
C HIS A 233 11.00 -3.79 9.05
N PRO A 234 10.29 -2.71 9.46
CA PRO A 234 10.18 -1.50 8.65
C PRO A 234 11.57 -0.98 8.27
N ARG A 235 11.70 -0.55 7.01
CA ARG A 235 12.98 -0.10 6.48
C ARG A 235 13.38 1.23 7.12
N PRO A 236 14.64 1.39 7.57
CA PRO A 236 15.11 2.66 8.09
C PRO A 236 15.23 3.72 6.98
N LEU A 237 15.24 5.00 7.37
CA LEU A 237 15.56 6.12 6.49
C LEU A 237 16.97 5.93 5.87
N ARG A 238 17.10 6.31 4.59
CA ARG A 238 18.39 6.30 3.86
C ARG A 238 19.24 7.49 4.27
N ILE A 239 18.60 8.65 4.49
CA ILE A 239 19.24 9.87 4.96
C ILE A 239 18.67 10.21 6.33
N LYS A 240 19.54 10.20 7.35
CA LYS A 240 19.19 10.67 8.70
C LYS A 240 19.63 12.12 8.85
N ILE A 241 18.74 12.97 9.32
CA ILE A 241 19.00 14.38 9.56
C ILE A 241 18.66 14.72 11.02
N ASN A 242 19.36 15.70 11.58
CA ASN A 242 19.04 16.29 12.88
C ASN A 242 18.40 17.67 12.65
N PRO A 243 17.08 17.80 12.84
CA PRO A 243 16.38 19.07 12.65
C PRO A 243 16.92 20.22 13.47
N TYR A 244 17.40 19.95 14.68
CA TYR A 244 17.98 20.95 15.59
C TYR A 244 19.45 21.29 15.32
N GLY A 245 20.00 20.82 14.21
CA GLY A 245 21.40 21.05 13.87
C GLY A 245 21.66 21.06 12.38
N TRP A 246 20.63 21.31 11.56
CA TRP A 246 20.80 21.46 10.12
C TRP A 246 21.21 22.88 9.71
N TYR A 247 21.21 23.87 10.60
CA TYR A 247 21.76 25.19 10.28
C TYR A 247 23.17 25.34 10.83
N ASP A 248 24.06 25.81 9.97
CA ASP A 248 25.42 26.16 10.34
C ASP A 248 25.54 27.69 10.57
N SER A 249 26.65 28.10 11.19
CA SER A 249 27.06 29.51 11.29
C SER A 249 26.09 30.42 12.08
N GLU A 250 25.38 29.87 13.07
CA GLU A 250 24.61 30.68 14.02
C GLU A 250 25.55 31.66 14.75
N PRO A 251 25.26 32.97 14.75
CA PRO A 251 26.05 33.96 15.49
C PRO A 251 26.15 33.62 16.99
N GLU A 252 27.36 33.69 17.55
CA GLU A 252 27.59 33.45 18.98
C GLU A 252 27.22 34.70 19.79
N TYR A 253 26.45 34.51 20.87
CA TYR A 253 26.07 35.61 21.76
C TYR A 253 27.31 36.18 22.48
N PRO A 254 27.52 37.51 22.51
CA PRO A 254 28.69 38.10 23.17
C PRO A 254 28.67 37.86 24.69
N GLU A 255 29.78 37.42 25.27
CA GLU A 255 29.92 37.30 26.74
C GLU A 255 30.33 38.64 27.36
N GLU A 256 29.62 39.11 28.40
CA GLU A 256 29.89 40.42 29.02
C GLU A 256 31.34 40.58 29.50
N ASP A 257 31.97 39.49 29.96
CA ASP A 257 33.34 39.46 30.48
C ASP A 257 34.42 39.72 29.40
N ASP A 258 34.09 39.60 28.11
CA ASP A 258 35.02 39.83 26.99
C ASP A 258 35.19 41.33 26.65
N PHE A 259 34.38 42.21 27.23
CA PHE A 259 34.32 43.62 26.86
C PHE A 259 34.88 44.54 27.96
N SER A 260 35.53 45.63 27.52
CA SER A 260 36.23 46.56 28.43
C SER A 260 35.29 47.41 29.29
N ASP A 261 34.07 47.64 28.82
CA ASP A 261 33.02 48.39 29.51
C ASP A 261 31.63 48.04 28.95
N LYS A 262 30.60 48.54 29.63
CA LYS A 262 29.20 48.28 29.30
C LYS A 262 28.79 48.82 27.92
N ALA A 263 29.38 49.93 27.46
CA ALA A 263 29.02 50.50 26.17
C ALA A 263 29.55 49.63 25.01
N ALA A 264 30.75 49.09 25.15
CA ALA A 264 31.31 48.12 24.19
C ALA A 264 30.51 46.82 24.15
N TYR A 265 30.02 46.34 25.31
CA TYR A 265 29.13 45.18 25.37
C TYR A 265 27.76 45.47 24.70
N GLU A 266 27.14 46.63 24.97
CA GLU A 266 25.88 47.03 24.34
C GLU A 266 25.99 47.14 22.80
N GLU A 267 27.11 47.66 22.28
CA GLU A 267 27.39 47.73 20.83
C GLU A 267 27.55 46.32 20.23
N ALA A 268 28.22 45.40 20.93
CA ALA A 268 28.38 44.01 20.50
C ALA A 268 27.05 43.25 20.50
N VAL A 269 26.18 43.49 21.49
CA VAL A 269 24.82 42.92 21.52
C VAL A 269 24.00 43.44 20.33
N GLN A 270 24.06 44.73 20.02
CA GLN A 270 23.36 45.26 18.84
C GLN A 270 23.87 44.66 17.52
N ALA A 271 25.19 44.52 17.37
CA ALA A 271 25.78 43.89 16.18
C ALA A 271 25.41 42.40 16.08
N HIS A 272 25.32 41.71 17.22
CA HIS A 272 24.82 40.34 17.29
C HIS A 272 23.36 40.27 16.84
N ASP A 273 22.48 41.16 17.32
CA ASP A 273 21.07 41.18 16.92
C ASP A 273 20.91 41.38 15.40
N GLU A 274 21.70 42.31 14.80
CA GLU A 274 21.73 42.50 13.34
C GLU A 274 22.24 41.26 12.59
N ALA A 275 23.26 40.58 13.12
CA ALA A 275 23.79 39.34 12.55
C ALA A 275 22.81 38.16 12.68
N MET A 276 22.07 38.08 13.79
CA MET A 276 21.02 37.09 13.99
C MET A 276 19.88 37.30 13.01
N ASP A 277 19.42 38.54 12.82
CA ASP A 277 18.38 38.86 11.84
C ASP A 277 18.79 38.47 10.41
N ASP A 278 20.02 38.76 10.01
CA ASP A 278 20.57 38.37 8.71
C ASP A 278 20.71 36.84 8.57
N TRP A 279 21.17 36.17 9.63
CA TRP A 279 21.26 34.71 9.66
C TRP A 279 19.87 34.06 9.54
N TYR A 280 18.87 34.50 10.31
CA TYR A 280 17.50 33.97 10.20
C TYR A 280 16.88 34.18 8.81
N GLN A 281 17.19 35.29 8.13
CA GLN A 281 16.66 35.59 6.80
C GLN A 281 17.33 34.84 5.66
N ASN A 282 18.58 34.39 5.84
CA ASN A 282 19.39 33.81 4.76
C ASN A 282 19.93 32.41 5.06
N ARG A 283 19.68 31.85 6.25
CA ARG A 283 20.10 30.50 6.61
C ARG A 283 19.47 29.48 5.65
N GLN A 284 20.24 28.46 5.29
CA GLN A 284 19.76 27.32 4.50
C GLN A 284 20.09 26.03 5.24
N PRO A 285 19.16 25.05 5.28
CA PRO A 285 19.43 23.80 5.95
C PRO A 285 20.50 23.02 5.18
N VAL A 286 21.54 22.61 5.90
CA VAL A 286 22.61 21.73 5.47
C VAL A 286 22.13 20.30 5.55
N ILE A 287 21.51 19.85 4.47
CA ILE A 287 21.10 18.46 4.32
C ILE A 287 22.36 17.62 4.06
N PRO A 288 22.63 16.55 4.82
CA PRO A 288 23.74 15.66 4.53
C PRO A 288 23.54 14.98 3.16
N ASP A 289 24.64 14.68 2.49
CA ASP A 289 24.60 13.83 1.30
C ASP A 289 24.36 12.35 1.70
N ALA A 290 24.12 11.48 0.73
CA ALA A 290 23.89 10.06 1.00
C ALA A 290 25.11 9.43 1.72
N PRO A 291 24.89 8.64 2.79
CA PRO A 291 25.97 7.93 3.45
C PRO A 291 26.52 6.83 2.55
N GLU A 292 27.59 6.16 2.97
CA GLU A 292 27.93 4.87 2.36
C GLU A 292 26.80 3.86 2.62
N TYR A 293 26.42 3.12 1.58
CA TYR A 293 25.37 2.11 1.71
C TYR A 293 25.80 1.02 2.68
N ALA A 294 24.98 0.80 3.70
CA ALA A 294 25.06 -0.36 4.58
C ALA A 294 23.72 -1.10 4.54
N PRO A 295 23.73 -2.44 4.33
CA PRO A 295 22.49 -3.20 4.41
C PRO A 295 21.91 -3.06 5.83
N PRO A 296 20.57 -2.93 5.97
CA PRO A 296 19.94 -2.85 7.28
C PRO A 296 20.36 -4.04 8.14
N ALA A 297 20.79 -3.77 9.37
CA ALA A 297 21.12 -4.81 10.32
C ALA A 297 19.86 -5.65 10.59
N LEU A 298 19.97 -6.97 10.44
CA LEU A 298 18.89 -7.86 10.83
C LEU A 298 18.79 -7.85 12.35
N PRO A 299 17.60 -7.62 12.94
CA PRO A 299 17.42 -7.67 14.38
C PRO A 299 17.78 -9.04 14.96
N ASP A 300 18.17 -9.08 16.23
CA ASP A 300 18.34 -10.33 16.95
C ASP A 300 17.04 -11.15 16.91
N GLY A 301 17.12 -12.39 16.46
CA GLY A 301 15.96 -13.26 16.29
C GLY A 301 15.16 -13.04 14.99
N TYR A 302 15.75 -12.37 13.99
CA TYR A 302 15.17 -12.28 12.65
C TYR A 302 14.68 -13.64 12.14
N ALA A 303 13.40 -13.71 11.80
CA ALA A 303 12.78 -14.87 11.20
C ALA A 303 11.78 -14.38 10.14
N PRO A 304 12.01 -14.72 8.84
CA PRO A 304 11.02 -14.50 7.81
C PRO A 304 9.67 -15.10 8.23
N VAL A 305 8.59 -14.41 7.87
CA VAL A 305 7.25 -14.91 8.17
C VAL A 305 7.00 -16.15 7.34
N ASP A 306 6.67 -17.25 8.02
CA ASP A 306 6.24 -18.50 7.41
C ASP A 306 4.78 -18.78 7.78
N LEU A 307 3.93 -18.85 6.76
CA LEU A 307 2.51 -19.12 6.90
C LEU A 307 2.19 -20.62 6.83
N ARG A 308 3.17 -21.51 6.61
CA ARG A 308 2.95 -22.95 6.65
C ARG A 308 2.54 -23.45 8.03
N GLY A 309 1.69 -24.47 8.06
CA GLY A 309 1.13 -25.01 9.29
C GLY A 309 0.17 -24.07 10.02
N ARG A 310 -0.26 -22.97 9.39
CA ARG A 310 -1.21 -22.02 9.98
C ARG A 310 -2.59 -22.13 9.35
N ARG A 311 -3.57 -21.64 10.10
CA ARG A 311 -4.90 -21.30 9.59
C ARG A 311 -4.96 -19.80 9.34
N LEU A 312 -5.43 -19.42 8.17
CA LEU A 312 -5.54 -18.04 7.70
C LEU A 312 -6.99 -17.74 7.36
N GLN A 313 -7.28 -16.46 7.17
CA GLN A 313 -8.56 -15.97 6.68
C GLN A 313 -8.31 -15.07 5.48
N VAL A 314 -8.99 -15.33 4.38
CA VAL A 314 -8.76 -14.64 3.10
C VAL A 314 -10.08 -14.20 2.50
N ILE A 315 -10.16 -12.95 2.06
CA ILE A 315 -11.30 -12.44 1.29
C ILE A 315 -10.91 -12.44 -0.19
N VAL A 316 -11.81 -12.90 -1.05
CA VAL A 316 -11.57 -13.05 -2.49
C VAL A 316 -12.37 -12.00 -3.25
N LYS A 317 -11.72 -11.35 -4.23
CA LYS A 317 -12.37 -10.45 -5.18
C LYS A 317 -11.93 -10.74 -6.61
N LEU A 318 -12.87 -10.80 -7.54
CA LEU A 318 -12.62 -10.87 -8.98
C LEU A 318 -13.40 -9.74 -9.66
N ALA A 319 -12.70 -8.98 -10.49
CA ALA A 319 -13.30 -7.88 -11.23
C ALA A 319 -12.62 -7.70 -12.59
N THR A 320 -13.39 -7.16 -13.54
CA THR A 320 -12.92 -6.81 -14.87
C THR A 320 -13.22 -5.35 -15.16
N ILE A 321 -12.22 -4.61 -15.62
CA ILE A 321 -12.42 -3.29 -16.23
C ILE A 321 -12.55 -3.49 -17.74
N HIS A 322 -13.61 -2.97 -18.34
CA HIS A 322 -13.90 -2.98 -19.76
C HIS A 322 -13.78 -1.59 -20.35
N LEU A 323 -13.10 -1.50 -21.50
CA LEU A 323 -13.04 -0.31 -22.34
C LEU A 323 -13.63 -0.64 -23.72
N THR A 324 -14.43 0.28 -24.25
CA THR A 324 -15.01 0.17 -25.60
C THR A 324 -14.59 1.38 -26.44
N PRO A 325 -14.71 1.33 -27.78
CA PRO A 325 -14.46 2.52 -28.60
C PRO A 325 -15.29 3.76 -28.19
N GLU A 326 -16.48 3.56 -27.63
CA GLU A 326 -17.36 4.62 -27.12
C GLU A 326 -16.95 5.13 -25.73
N LYS A 327 -16.33 4.27 -24.91
CA LYS A 327 -15.77 4.59 -23.58
C LYS A 327 -14.31 4.14 -23.52
N PRO A 328 -13.40 4.82 -24.23
CA PRO A 328 -12.05 4.31 -24.50
C PRO A 328 -11.06 4.56 -23.37
N GLU A 329 -11.44 5.30 -22.32
CA GLU A 329 -10.57 5.70 -21.22
C GLU A 329 -11.18 5.31 -19.87
N TYR A 330 -10.33 4.79 -18.98
CA TYR A 330 -10.63 4.64 -17.56
C TYR A 330 -9.88 5.72 -16.80
N ALA A 331 -10.61 6.56 -16.05
CA ALA A 331 -10.06 7.74 -15.38
C ALA A 331 -9.11 7.41 -14.21
N GLY A 332 -9.14 6.17 -13.71
CA GLY A 332 -8.44 5.76 -12.49
C GLY A 332 -9.39 5.55 -11.33
N GLY A 333 -8.86 5.01 -10.23
CA GLY A 333 -9.56 4.88 -8.95
C GLY A 333 -9.21 6.01 -7.98
N SER A 334 -9.98 6.12 -6.90
CA SER A 334 -9.62 6.97 -5.75
C SER A 334 -8.50 6.33 -4.92
N TRP A 335 -7.83 7.15 -4.11
CA TRP A 335 -6.97 6.65 -3.04
C TRP A 335 -7.81 5.92 -1.99
N HIS A 336 -7.41 4.70 -1.65
CA HIS A 336 -8.09 3.89 -0.64
C HIS A 336 -7.17 2.81 -0.05
N VAL A 337 -7.60 2.26 1.08
CA VAL A 337 -7.10 1.01 1.67
C VAL A 337 -8.20 -0.06 1.57
N GLU A 338 -7.84 -1.33 1.73
CA GLU A 338 -8.81 -2.42 1.62
C GLU A 338 -9.53 -2.69 2.95
N GLY A 339 -10.86 -2.72 2.88
CA GLY A 339 -11.72 -3.02 4.02
C GLY A 339 -11.81 -1.92 5.07
N MET A 340 -12.28 -2.33 6.24
CA MET A 340 -12.39 -1.56 7.47
C MET A 340 -11.77 -2.38 8.62
N LEU A 341 -11.81 -1.84 9.83
CA LEU A 341 -11.24 -2.54 10.99
C LEU A 341 -11.90 -3.91 11.24
N ASN A 342 -13.16 -4.10 10.86
CA ASN A 342 -13.86 -5.39 11.00
C ASN A 342 -13.15 -6.50 10.21
N GLU A 343 -12.60 -6.19 9.04
CA GLU A 343 -11.94 -7.18 8.19
C GLU A 343 -10.48 -7.42 8.56
N ARG A 344 -9.83 -6.48 9.26
CA ARG A 344 -8.43 -6.57 9.71
C ARG A 344 -7.46 -7.01 8.59
N ILE A 345 -7.64 -6.49 7.38
CA ILE A 345 -6.78 -6.82 6.23
C ILE A 345 -5.39 -6.23 6.48
N VAL A 346 -4.36 -7.08 6.51
CA VAL A 346 -2.95 -6.67 6.70
C VAL A 346 -2.19 -6.56 5.38
N SER A 347 -2.57 -7.33 4.37
CA SER A 347 -1.91 -7.34 3.07
C SER A 347 -2.87 -7.72 1.96
N THR A 348 -2.61 -7.17 0.79
CA THR A 348 -3.37 -7.42 -0.44
C THR A 348 -2.46 -8.04 -1.48
N GLY A 349 -2.87 -9.17 -2.04
CA GLY A 349 -2.26 -9.81 -3.20
C GLY A 349 -3.16 -9.67 -4.42
N ILE A 350 -2.64 -9.15 -5.54
CA ILE A 350 -3.37 -9.00 -6.81
C ILE A 350 -2.68 -9.78 -7.91
N TYR A 351 -3.44 -10.58 -8.66
CA TYR A 351 -3.02 -11.25 -9.88
C TYR A 351 -3.75 -10.63 -11.09
N TYR A 352 -2.98 -10.01 -11.97
CA TYR A 352 -3.41 -9.39 -13.22
C TYR A 352 -3.51 -10.44 -14.32
N TRP A 353 -4.50 -11.32 -14.24
CA TRP A 353 -4.48 -12.59 -14.97
C TRP A 353 -4.74 -12.47 -16.47
N ASP A 354 -5.38 -11.39 -16.92
CA ASP A 354 -5.64 -11.14 -18.33
C ASP A 354 -5.88 -9.64 -18.60
N SER A 355 -5.04 -9.04 -19.43
CA SER A 355 -5.21 -7.66 -19.90
C SER A 355 -4.93 -7.61 -21.40
N GLU A 356 -5.83 -7.00 -22.17
CA GLU A 356 -5.71 -6.91 -23.63
C GLU A 356 -6.11 -5.51 -24.12
N ASN A 357 -5.39 -5.02 -25.13
CA ASN A 357 -5.69 -3.79 -25.85
C ASN A 357 -5.83 -2.53 -24.97
N ILE A 358 -4.99 -2.43 -23.94
CA ILE A 358 -4.88 -1.25 -23.09
C ILE A 358 -3.46 -0.72 -23.08
N THR A 359 -3.30 0.59 -22.83
CA THR A 359 -2.01 1.18 -22.48
C THR A 359 -1.54 0.69 -21.11
N ASP A 360 -0.28 0.99 -20.77
CA ASP A 360 0.29 0.66 -19.46
C ASP A 360 -0.61 1.13 -18.31
N SER A 361 -0.95 0.20 -17.42
CA SER A 361 -1.69 0.46 -16.19
C SER A 361 -0.76 0.36 -14.99
N ARG A 362 -0.94 1.23 -14.00
CA ARG A 362 -0.10 1.30 -12.80
C ARG A 362 -0.93 1.30 -11.53
N LEU A 363 -0.34 0.79 -10.45
CA LEU A 363 -0.85 0.92 -9.09
C LEU A 363 0.08 1.87 -8.33
N SER A 364 -0.43 3.02 -7.92
CA SER A 364 0.32 4.03 -7.16
C SER A 364 0.11 3.83 -5.66
N PHE A 365 1.12 4.19 -4.88
CA PHE A 365 1.13 4.03 -3.41
C PHE A 365 1.53 5.34 -2.73
N ARG A 366 0.91 5.62 -1.58
CA ARG A 366 1.28 6.68 -0.65
C ARG A 366 1.18 6.20 0.79
N THR A 367 1.84 6.89 1.70
CA THR A 367 1.78 6.64 3.15
C THR A 367 1.49 7.93 3.89
N ALA A 368 0.71 7.84 4.96
CA ALA A 368 0.61 8.91 5.96
C ALA A 368 1.95 9.05 6.71
N LEU A 369 2.28 10.27 7.11
CA LEU A 369 3.51 10.58 7.85
C LEU A 369 3.23 10.97 9.30
N ASP A 370 4.25 10.80 10.13
CA ASP A 370 4.25 11.35 11.49
C ASP A 370 4.61 12.83 11.38
N ASP A 371 4.26 13.62 12.39
CA ASP A 371 4.70 15.01 12.44
C ASP A 371 6.25 15.04 12.39
N PRO A 372 6.87 15.78 11.45
CA PRO A 372 8.31 15.94 11.46
C PRO A 372 8.73 16.56 12.78
N ASP A 373 9.87 16.12 13.30
CA ASP A 373 10.55 16.81 14.41
C ASP A 373 11.28 18.03 13.82
N TYR A 374 11.14 19.23 14.40
CA TYR A 374 11.80 20.46 13.93
C TYR A 374 11.87 21.54 15.01
N GLU A 375 12.71 22.55 14.79
CA GLU A 375 12.80 23.72 15.66
C GLU A 375 11.57 24.63 15.49
N GLN A 376 11.01 25.12 16.60
CA GLN A 376 9.79 25.93 16.56
C GLN A 376 9.92 27.14 15.62
N ASN A 377 8.91 27.34 14.76
CA ASN A 377 8.85 28.36 13.70
C ASN A 377 9.81 28.15 12.51
N ASP A 378 10.48 27.00 12.40
CA ASP A 378 11.40 26.72 11.29
C ASP A 378 10.70 26.19 10.02
N ASN A 379 9.78 26.98 9.49
CA ASN A 379 8.96 26.59 8.34
C ASN A 379 9.81 26.37 7.07
N GLU A 380 10.87 27.16 6.88
CA GLU A 380 11.75 27.06 5.72
C GLU A 380 12.57 25.77 5.75
N GLY A 381 13.10 25.38 6.91
CA GLY A 381 13.85 24.14 7.07
C GLY A 381 13.01 22.92 6.73
N VAL A 382 11.79 22.84 7.26
CA VAL A 382 10.85 21.74 6.99
C VAL A 382 10.50 21.64 5.50
N ARG A 383 10.20 22.78 4.86
CA ARG A 383 9.88 22.86 3.43
C ARG A 383 11.05 22.41 2.56
N GLU A 384 12.26 22.91 2.80
CA GLU A 384 13.44 22.58 1.99
C GLU A 384 13.92 21.13 2.20
N VAL A 385 13.74 20.57 3.41
CA VAL A 385 14.21 19.22 3.75
C VAL A 385 13.20 18.14 3.33
N TYR A 386 11.92 18.34 3.66
CA TYR A 386 10.87 17.32 3.51
C TYR A 386 9.86 17.63 2.40
N GLY A 387 9.81 18.89 1.93
CA GLY A 387 8.81 19.35 0.97
C GLY A 387 7.42 19.52 1.58
N LEU A 388 7.33 19.81 2.88
CA LEU A 388 6.09 20.03 3.61
C LEU A 388 5.94 21.51 3.98
N GLU A 389 4.80 22.11 3.67
CA GLU A 389 4.42 23.48 4.04
C GLU A 389 3.30 23.48 5.11
N ASP A 390 2.99 24.65 5.68
CA ASP A 390 1.86 24.80 6.61
C ASP A 390 0.55 24.47 5.87
N GLU A 391 -0.36 23.77 6.54
CA GLU A 391 -1.64 23.30 6.00
C GLU A 391 -1.53 22.21 4.91
N ASP A 392 -0.33 21.70 4.59
CA ASP A 392 -0.17 20.59 3.66
C ASP A 392 -0.76 19.28 4.21
N GLU A 393 -1.17 18.42 3.27
CA GLU A 393 -1.54 17.04 3.57
C GLU A 393 -0.31 16.24 4.05
N LEU A 394 -0.37 15.68 5.25
CA LEU A 394 0.75 14.95 5.86
C LEU A 394 0.91 13.51 5.29
N ASN A 395 1.21 13.40 3.99
CA ASN A 395 1.50 12.16 3.29
C ASN A 395 2.67 12.26 2.30
N GLN A 396 3.28 11.13 1.96
CA GLN A 396 4.29 11.05 0.89
C GLN A 396 3.95 9.96 -0.12
N LEU A 397 4.13 10.29 -1.41
CA LEU A 397 4.09 9.32 -2.51
C LEU A 397 5.26 8.34 -2.39
N LEU A 398 4.95 7.05 -2.38
CA LEU A 398 5.94 5.97 -2.38
C LEU A 398 6.34 5.52 -3.79
N GLY A 399 5.60 5.99 -4.81
CA GLY A 399 5.82 5.65 -6.21
C GLY A 399 4.71 4.78 -6.80
N SER A 400 5.02 4.03 -7.85
CA SER A 400 4.05 3.16 -8.53
C SER A 400 4.66 1.88 -9.09
N ALA A 401 3.87 0.80 -9.10
CA ALA A 401 4.21 -0.45 -9.75
C ALA A 401 3.46 -0.58 -11.08
N SER A 402 4.16 -1.04 -12.13
CA SER A 402 3.51 -1.40 -13.40
C SER A 402 2.71 -2.70 -13.23
N THR A 403 1.60 -2.82 -13.96
CA THR A 403 0.64 -3.93 -13.81
C THR A 403 0.30 -4.64 -15.13
N PRO A 404 1.31 -5.21 -15.82
CA PRO A 404 1.08 -5.95 -17.06
C PRO A 404 0.30 -7.25 -16.81
N ALA A 405 -0.26 -7.81 -17.88
CA ALA A 405 -0.88 -9.13 -17.85
C ALA A 405 0.14 -10.20 -17.39
N GLY A 406 -0.29 -11.07 -16.48
CA GLY A 406 0.51 -12.13 -15.88
C GLY A 406 1.18 -11.75 -14.55
N ARG A 407 1.23 -10.48 -14.17
CA ARG A 407 1.90 -10.05 -12.93
C ARG A 407 1.09 -10.41 -11.69
N CYS A 408 1.77 -10.99 -10.71
CA CYS A 408 1.35 -11.03 -9.32
C CYS A 408 2.03 -9.89 -8.55
N LEU A 409 1.28 -9.23 -7.69
CA LEU A 409 1.75 -8.14 -6.83
C LEU A 409 1.23 -8.38 -5.41
N ALA A 410 2.02 -8.12 -4.38
CA ALA A 410 1.54 -8.06 -3.00
C ALA A 410 2.09 -6.82 -2.29
N PHE A 411 1.27 -6.21 -1.45
CA PHE A 411 1.61 -4.99 -0.72
C PHE A 411 0.93 -4.95 0.65
N PRO A 412 1.46 -4.18 1.60
CA PRO A 412 0.85 -4.01 2.91
C PRO A 412 -0.38 -3.11 2.83
N ASN A 413 -1.43 -3.40 3.59
CA ASN A 413 -2.67 -2.61 3.55
C ASN A 413 -2.54 -1.23 4.21
N VAL A 414 -1.43 -0.99 4.94
CA VAL A 414 -1.07 0.35 5.43
C VAL A 414 -0.59 1.28 4.32
N TYR A 415 -0.32 0.77 3.11
CA TYR A 415 -0.09 1.62 1.95
C TYR A 415 -1.41 1.93 1.29
N GLN A 416 -1.80 3.19 1.36
CA GLN A 416 -2.91 3.66 0.56
C GLN A 416 -2.52 3.60 -0.91
N HIS A 417 -3.45 3.13 -1.73
CA HIS A 417 -3.17 2.89 -3.13
C HIS A 417 -4.28 3.40 -4.03
N ARG A 418 -3.94 3.63 -5.30
CA ARG A 418 -4.89 3.98 -6.34
C ARG A 418 -4.51 3.34 -7.67
N VAL A 419 -5.52 2.94 -8.43
CA VAL A 419 -5.35 2.50 -9.81
C VAL A 419 -5.18 3.75 -10.70
N GLY A 420 -4.09 3.83 -11.45
CA GLY A 420 -3.86 4.90 -12.40
C GLY A 420 -4.80 4.81 -13.61
N SER A 421 -4.96 5.92 -14.33
CA SER A 421 -5.71 5.96 -15.58
C SER A 421 -5.04 5.12 -16.67
N PHE A 422 -5.84 4.61 -17.60
CA PHE A 422 -5.36 3.95 -18.80
C PHE A 422 -6.44 4.00 -19.88
N ARG A 423 -6.07 3.74 -21.13
CA ARG A 423 -6.96 3.81 -22.28
C ARG A 423 -6.73 2.67 -23.26
N LEU A 424 -7.59 2.55 -24.26
CA LEU A 424 -7.38 1.62 -25.36
C LEU A 424 -6.04 1.90 -26.07
N ALA A 425 -5.28 0.84 -26.34
CA ALA A 425 -4.07 0.92 -27.16
C ALA A 425 -4.42 1.10 -28.65
N ASP A 426 -5.38 0.31 -29.14
CA ASP A 426 -6.09 0.49 -30.41
C ASP A 426 -7.52 0.97 -30.11
N PRO A 427 -7.84 2.26 -30.35
CA PRO A 427 -9.16 2.82 -30.09
C PRO A 427 -10.31 2.18 -30.87
N ALA A 428 -10.03 1.42 -31.94
CA ALA A 428 -11.05 0.79 -32.77
C ALA A 428 -11.53 -0.57 -32.22
N ARG A 429 -10.87 -1.12 -31.20
CA ARG A 429 -11.17 -2.43 -30.63
C ARG A 429 -11.47 -2.30 -29.14
N PRO A 430 -12.36 -3.14 -28.57
CA PRO A 430 -12.51 -3.19 -27.12
C PRO A 430 -11.22 -3.69 -26.45
N GLY A 431 -11.10 -3.41 -25.15
CA GLY A 431 -9.97 -3.82 -24.33
C GLY A 431 -10.42 -4.09 -22.89
N HIS A 432 -9.58 -4.75 -22.12
CA HIS A 432 -9.89 -5.08 -20.73
C HIS A 432 -8.67 -5.24 -19.84
N ARG A 433 -8.92 -5.16 -18.54
CA ARG A 433 -7.99 -5.50 -17.45
C ARG A 433 -8.73 -6.34 -16.43
N LYS A 434 -8.32 -7.59 -16.24
CA LYS A 434 -8.94 -8.54 -15.31
C LYS A 434 -8.02 -8.85 -14.14
N ILE A 435 -8.60 -8.84 -12.94
CA ILE A 435 -7.85 -9.09 -11.71
C ILE A 435 -8.50 -10.18 -10.86
N LEU A 436 -7.66 -10.86 -10.09
CA LEU A 436 -8.02 -11.65 -8.91
C LEU A 436 -7.28 -11.04 -7.73
N ALA A 437 -7.98 -10.67 -6.67
CA ALA A 437 -7.38 -10.17 -5.45
C ALA A 437 -7.68 -11.12 -4.27
N PHE A 438 -6.66 -11.29 -3.43
CA PHE A 438 -6.73 -11.94 -2.14
C PHE A 438 -6.39 -10.90 -1.08
N PHE A 439 -7.34 -10.61 -0.21
CA PHE A 439 -7.12 -9.76 0.96
C PHE A 439 -6.84 -10.67 2.16
N LEU A 440 -5.60 -10.63 2.64
CA LEU A 440 -5.16 -11.43 3.77
C LEU A 440 -5.56 -10.73 5.07
N VAL A 441 -6.42 -11.37 5.86
CA VAL A 441 -6.74 -10.97 7.22
C VAL A 441 -5.54 -11.23 8.12
N ASP A 442 -5.33 -10.37 9.12
CA ASP A 442 -4.32 -10.49 10.18
C ASP A 442 -4.15 -11.95 10.67
N PRO A 443 -3.03 -12.63 10.35
CA PRO A 443 -2.82 -14.04 10.69
C PRO A 443 -2.74 -14.33 12.19
N GLU A 444 -2.69 -13.31 13.04
CA GLU A 444 -2.68 -13.45 14.50
C GLU A 444 -4.08 -13.31 15.11
N ARG A 445 -5.10 -13.06 14.29
CA ARG A 445 -6.48 -12.85 14.73
C ARG A 445 -7.43 -13.69 13.89
N THR A 446 -8.55 -14.04 14.51
CA THR A 446 -9.65 -14.75 13.85
C THR A 446 -10.89 -13.87 13.97
N ILE A 447 -11.46 -13.50 12.83
CA ILE A 447 -12.73 -12.77 12.74
C ILE A 447 -13.85 -13.72 12.30
N VAL A 448 -15.09 -13.24 12.30
CA VAL A 448 -16.24 -14.01 11.81
C VAL A 448 -16.07 -14.33 10.34
N SER A 449 -16.23 -15.60 9.97
CA SER A 449 -16.00 -16.06 8.60
C SER A 449 -17.16 -16.90 8.06
N THR A 450 -16.99 -17.35 6.82
CA THR A 450 -17.87 -18.33 6.17
C THR A 450 -17.87 -19.72 6.84
N SER A 451 -17.01 -19.97 7.84
CA SER A 451 -17.15 -21.15 8.72
C SER A 451 -18.18 -20.96 9.82
N ASP A 452 -18.44 -19.70 10.22
CA ASP A 452 -19.38 -19.37 11.29
C ASP A 452 -20.80 -19.12 10.75
N ILE A 453 -20.89 -18.71 9.49
CA ILE A 453 -22.12 -18.30 8.82
C ILE A 453 -22.38 -19.23 7.64
N PRO A 454 -23.53 -19.90 7.55
CA PRO A 454 -23.94 -20.62 6.35
C PRO A 454 -24.13 -19.71 5.13
N PRO A 455 -24.14 -20.24 3.90
CA PRO A 455 -24.40 -19.44 2.71
C PRO A 455 -25.71 -18.64 2.81
N GLN A 456 -25.60 -17.34 2.53
CA GLN A 456 -26.69 -16.37 2.66
C GLN A 456 -27.48 -16.18 1.37
N GLN A 457 -26.97 -16.72 0.27
CA GLN A 457 -27.48 -16.52 -1.07
C GLN A 457 -28.83 -17.23 -1.31
N PRO A 458 -29.69 -16.74 -2.23
CA PRO A 458 -31.03 -17.29 -2.46
C PRO A 458 -31.10 -18.75 -2.88
N TRP A 459 -30.00 -19.30 -3.41
CA TRP A 459 -29.91 -20.71 -3.80
C TRP A 459 -29.73 -21.65 -2.59
N SER A 460 -29.38 -21.12 -1.42
CA SER A 460 -29.15 -21.91 -0.20
C SER A 460 -30.41 -22.04 0.64
N ASP A 461 -30.62 -23.21 1.24
CA ASP A 461 -31.68 -23.44 2.25
C ASP A 461 -31.50 -22.58 3.51
N THR A 462 -30.29 -22.05 3.72
CA THR A 462 -29.94 -21.15 4.82
C THR A 462 -29.97 -19.67 4.43
N SER A 463 -30.58 -19.34 3.29
CA SER A 463 -30.67 -17.97 2.80
C SER A 463 -31.24 -17.03 3.87
N THR A 464 -30.56 -15.89 4.05
CA THR A 464 -30.95 -14.83 5.00
C THR A 464 -31.43 -13.56 4.30
N MET A 465 -31.23 -13.46 2.98
CA MET A 465 -31.59 -12.28 2.18
C MET A 465 -31.84 -12.64 0.71
N THR A 466 -32.68 -11.86 0.04
CA THR A 466 -32.82 -11.91 -1.43
C THR A 466 -31.62 -11.26 -2.12
N LEU A 467 -31.50 -11.43 -3.44
CA LEU A 467 -30.49 -10.72 -4.23
C LEU A 467 -30.71 -9.20 -4.16
N GLU A 468 -31.96 -8.75 -4.30
CA GLU A 468 -32.34 -7.33 -4.21
C GLU A 468 -31.94 -6.73 -2.85
N GLN A 469 -32.18 -7.45 -1.75
CA GLN A 469 -31.74 -7.02 -0.42
C GLN A 469 -30.21 -6.97 -0.31
N ALA A 470 -29.50 -7.96 -0.85
CA ALA A 470 -28.04 -7.98 -0.85
C ALA A 470 -27.45 -6.79 -1.64
N GLU A 471 -28.08 -6.40 -2.75
CA GLU A 471 -27.72 -5.21 -3.53
C GLU A 471 -27.98 -3.92 -2.75
N GLU A 472 -29.13 -3.80 -2.09
CA GLU A 472 -29.43 -2.66 -1.20
C GLU A 472 -28.43 -2.54 -0.05
N TYR A 473 -28.07 -3.66 0.59
CA TYR A 473 -27.07 -3.68 1.66
C TYR A 473 -25.68 -3.33 1.14
N ARG A 474 -25.32 -3.80 -0.07
CA ARG A 474 -24.07 -3.40 -0.72
C ARG A 474 -24.03 -1.89 -0.95
N GLU A 475 -25.11 -1.26 -1.43
CA GLU A 475 -25.16 0.19 -1.61
C GLU A 475 -25.07 0.95 -0.28
N GLN A 476 -25.65 0.42 0.80
CA GLN A 476 -25.51 0.98 2.14
C GLN A 476 -24.07 0.89 2.63
N LEU A 477 -23.45 -0.29 2.50
CA LEU A 477 -22.04 -0.52 2.84
C LEU A 477 -21.11 0.36 2.00
N MET A 478 -21.36 0.51 0.69
CA MET A 478 -20.56 1.40 -0.17
C MET A 478 -20.70 2.86 0.22
N ARG A 479 -21.89 3.30 0.63
CA ARG A 479 -22.10 4.65 1.18
C ARG A 479 -21.33 4.84 2.49
N GLU A 480 -21.45 3.90 3.42
CA GLU A 480 -20.71 3.92 4.69
C GLU A 480 -19.20 3.96 4.45
N ARG A 481 -18.70 3.13 3.53
CA ARG A 481 -17.28 3.12 3.15
C ARG A 481 -16.84 4.38 2.45
N LYS A 482 -17.71 5.05 1.68
CA LYS A 482 -17.37 6.34 1.10
C LYS A 482 -17.14 7.38 2.19
N PHE A 483 -18.06 7.50 3.15
CA PHE A 483 -17.88 8.38 4.31
C PHE A 483 -16.61 8.02 5.09
N PHE A 484 -16.36 6.73 5.31
CA PHE A 484 -15.13 6.27 5.93
C PHE A 484 -13.89 6.65 5.11
N VAL A 485 -13.88 6.45 3.78
CA VAL A 485 -12.73 6.81 2.93
C VAL A 485 -12.47 8.31 2.98
N ASP A 486 -13.52 9.12 2.90
CA ASP A 486 -13.42 10.58 2.97
C ASP A 486 -12.84 11.00 4.33
N GLU A 487 -13.42 10.53 5.45
CA GLU A 487 -12.91 10.85 6.80
C GLU A 487 -11.53 10.24 7.10
N HIS A 488 -11.24 9.04 6.61
CA HIS A 488 -9.95 8.38 6.80
C HIS A 488 -8.85 9.05 5.99
N ASN A 489 -9.17 9.56 4.80
CA ASN A 489 -8.28 10.45 4.06
C ASN A 489 -8.03 11.70 4.88
N GLU A 490 -9.07 12.45 5.25
CA GLU A 490 -8.97 13.69 6.04
C GLU A 490 -8.20 13.50 7.37
N GLN A 491 -8.43 12.40 8.10
CA GLN A 491 -7.86 12.20 9.44
C GLN A 491 -6.44 11.60 9.44
N LEU A 492 -6.05 10.86 8.41
CA LEU A 492 -4.75 10.17 8.37
C LEU A 492 -3.80 10.68 7.30
N TYR A 493 -4.29 10.76 6.06
CA TYR A 493 -3.44 11.04 4.91
C TYR A 493 -3.44 12.53 4.56
N GLU A 494 -4.53 13.22 4.87
CA GLU A 494 -4.79 14.63 4.54
C GLU A 494 -4.91 15.45 5.83
N ARG A 495 -4.40 14.90 6.95
CA ARG A 495 -4.28 15.61 8.21
C ARG A 495 -3.44 16.85 7.96
N GLU A 496 -4.04 18.02 8.18
CA GLU A 496 -3.36 19.31 8.06
C GLU A 496 -2.17 19.34 9.01
N PHE A 497 -0.99 19.54 8.45
CA PHE A 497 0.22 19.80 9.21
C PHE A 497 0.22 21.26 9.66
N SER A 498 0.20 21.51 10.98
CA SER A 498 0.27 22.88 11.52
C SER A 498 1.64 23.16 12.11
N LEU A 499 2.34 24.12 11.52
CA LEU A 499 3.68 24.52 11.94
C LEU A 499 3.69 25.32 13.26
N CYS A 500 2.52 25.74 13.75
CA CYS A 500 2.35 26.63 14.91
C CYS A 500 2.11 25.92 16.27
N GLU A 501 1.85 24.61 16.29
CA GLU A 501 1.39 23.90 17.51
C GLU A 501 2.44 23.03 18.21
N HIS A 502 3.70 23.01 17.73
CA HIS A 502 4.77 22.15 18.26
C HIS A 502 5.75 22.88 19.19
#